data_AF-F8WC75-F1
#
_entry.id   AF-F8WC75-F1
#
_cell.length_a   1.000
_cell.length_b   1.000
_cell.length_c   1.000
_cell.angle_alpha   90.00
_cell.angle_beta   90.00
_cell.angle_gamma   90.00
#
_symmetry.space_group_name_H-M   'P 1'
#
loop_
_entity.id
_entity.type
_entity.pdbx_description
1 polymer ?
#
loop_
_entity_poly.entity_id
_entity_poly.type
_entity_poly.pdbx_seq_one_letter_code
_entity_poly.pdbx_strand_id
1 'polypeptide(L)' 'MFLRQELPVRLANIMKEISLLPDNLLRTPSVQLVQSWYIQSLQELLDFKDKSAEDAKAIYEE' A
#
# COMPACT_ATOMS: atom_id res chain seq x y z
N MET A 1 -4.59 8.15 -14.71
CA MET A 1 -5.40 8.42 -13.50
C MET A 1 -5.91 7.15 -12.81
N PHE A 2 -6.29 6.10 -13.54
CA PHE A 2 -6.83 4.84 -12.99
C PHE A 2 -5.96 4.14 -11.92
N LEU A 3 -4.68 3.89 -12.21
CA LEU A 3 -3.80 3.13 -11.29
C LEU A 3 -3.58 3.83 -9.94
N ARG A 4 -3.53 5.16 -9.89
CA ARG A 4 -3.41 5.94 -8.65
C ARG A 4 -4.62 5.81 -7.72
N GLN A 5 -5.76 5.38 -8.24
CA GLN A 5 -6.98 5.17 -7.46
C GLN A 5 -7.22 3.68 -7.18
N GLU A 6 -6.98 2.82 -8.16
CA GLU A 6 -7.23 1.37 -8.05
C GLU A 6 -6.21 0.64 -7.18
N LEU A 7 -4.93 1.04 -7.22
CA LEU A 7 -3.87 0.37 -6.44
C LEU A 7 -4.08 0.48 -4.92
N PRO A 8 -4.35 1.68 -4.34
CA PRO A 8 -4.65 1.78 -2.91
C PRO A 8 -5.88 0.95 -2.49
N VAL A 9 -6.91 0.91 -3.34
CA VAL A 9 -8.13 0.12 -3.07
C VAL A 9 -7.80 -1.38 -3.04
N ARG A 10 -7.02 -1.87 -3.99
CA ARG A 10 -6.59 -3.27 -4.01
C ARG A 10 -5.73 -3.64 -2.80
N LEU A 11 -4.78 -2.78 -2.42
CA LEU A 11 -3.98 -3.01 -1.22
C LEU A 11 -4.84 -3.04 0.04
N ALA A 12 -5.80 -2.12 0.18
CA ALA A 12 -6.69 -2.07 1.34
C ALA A 12 -7.55 -3.34 1.46
N ASN A 13 -8.05 -3.87 0.34
CA ASN A 13 -8.79 -5.13 0.32
C ASN A 13 -7.94 -6.31 0.78
N ILE A 14 -6.70 -6.42 0.27
CA ILE A 14 -5.77 -7.50 0.68
C ILE A 14 -5.41 -7.37 2.17
N MET A 15 -5.14 -6.15 2.66
CA MET A 15 -4.89 -5.92 4.08
C MET A 15 -6.08 -6.32 4.95
N LYS A 16 -7.31 -6.07 4.47
CA LYS A 16 -8.52 -6.50 5.16
C LYS A 16 -8.64 -8.02 5.21
N GLU A 17 -8.38 -8.72 4.10
CA GLU A 17 -8.36 -10.18 4.06
C GLU A 17 -7.31 -10.77 5.00
N ILE A 18 -6.10 -10.20 5.01
CA ILE A 18 -5.04 -10.59 5.95
C ILE A 18 -5.50 -10.40 7.40
N SER A 19 -6.18 -9.29 7.73
CA SER A 19 -6.69 -9.03 9.10
C SER A 19 -7.78 -10.00 9.57
N LEU A 20 -8.38 -10.76 8.64
CA LEU A 20 -9.41 -11.76 8.91
C LEU A 20 -8.84 -13.19 9.01
N LEU A 21 -7.52 -13.35 8.86
CA LEU A 21 -6.86 -14.64 9.08
C LEU A 21 -6.97 -15.07 10.55
N PRO A 22 -6.90 -16.38 10.84
CA PRO A 22 -6.90 -16.89 12.21
C PRO A 22 -5.79 -16.28 13.08
N ASP A 23 -6.10 -16.00 14.35
CA ASP A 23 -5.18 -15.34 15.30
C ASP A 23 -3.82 -16.02 15.44
N ASN A 24 -3.80 -17.35 15.39
CA ASN A 24 -2.56 -18.13 15.45
C ASN A 24 -1.63 -17.85 14.26
N LEU A 25 -2.20 -17.58 13.09
CA LEU A 25 -1.45 -17.22 11.88
C LEU A 25 -1.04 -15.75 11.91
N LEU A 26 -1.91 -14.85 12.37
CA LEU A 26 -1.63 -13.42 12.53
C LEU A 26 -0.48 -13.13 13.49
N ARG A 27 -0.29 -13.97 14.52
CA ARG A 27 0.79 -13.84 15.50
C ARG A 27 2.15 -14.32 14.98
N THR A 28 2.20 -14.94 13.80
CA THR A 28 3.48 -15.38 13.24
C THR A 28 4.31 -14.16 12.80
N PRO A 29 5.63 -14.14 13.08
CA PRO A 29 6.49 -13.00 12.71
C PRO A 29 6.47 -12.70 11.21
N SER A 30 6.35 -13.72 10.37
CA SER A 30 6.29 -13.58 8.90
C SER A 30 5.05 -12.80 8.46
N VAL A 31 3.88 -13.06 9.05
CA VAL A 31 2.64 -12.34 8.71
C VAL A 31 2.70 -10.90 9.20
N GLN A 32 3.26 -10.66 10.38
CA GLN A 32 3.45 -9.29 10.91
C GLN A 32 4.40 -8.47 10.04
N LEU A 33 5.48 -9.08 9.55
CA LEU A 33 6.41 -8.43 8.63
C LEU A 33 5.70 -8.04 7.32
N VAL A 34 4.96 -8.97 6.71
CA VAL A 34 4.20 -8.68 5.48
C VAL A 34 3.16 -7.58 5.74
N GLN A 35 2.43 -7.62 6.86
CA GLN A 35 1.50 -6.54 7.22
C GLN A 35 2.19 -5.17 7.30
N SER A 36 3.38 -5.08 7.92
CA SER A 36 4.12 -3.83 8.00
C SER A 36 4.50 -3.29 6.61
N TRP A 37 4.91 -4.17 5.68
CA TRP A 37 5.21 -3.78 4.30
C TRP A 37 3.98 -3.24 3.58
N TYR A 38 2.83 -3.92 3.74
CA TYR A 38 1.57 -3.45 3.13
C TYR A 38 1.14 -2.09 3.69
N ILE A 39 1.27 -1.86 4.99
CA ILE A 39 0.96 -0.56 5.62
C ILE A 39 1.87 0.53 5.04
N GLN A 40 3.18 0.28 5.00
CA GLN A 40 4.15 1.24 4.47
C GLN A 40 3.88 1.56 3.01
N SER A 41 3.69 0.54 2.16
CA SER A 41 3.40 0.75 0.74
C SER A 41 2.09 1.50 0.51
N LEU A 42 1.07 1.28 1.34
CA LEU A 42 -0.19 2.03 1.23
C LEU A 42 0.00 3.50 1.59
N GLN A 43 0.77 3.81 2.65
CA GLN A 43 1.09 5.19 3.02
C GLN A 43 1.85 5.91 1.90
N GLU A 44 2.90 5.28 1.36
CA GLU A 44 3.68 5.83 0.24
C GLU A 44 2.81 6.09 -1.01
N LEU A 45 1.86 5.19 -1.30
CA LEU A 45 0.93 5.35 -2.42
C LEU A 45 -0.08 6.50 -2.20
N LEU A 46 -0.56 6.68 -0.97
CA LEU A 46 -1.45 7.79 -0.62
C LEU A 46 -0.70 9.12 -0.70
N ASP A 47 0.52 9.19 -0.16
CA ASP A 47 1.37 10.38 -0.25
C ASP A 47 1.70 10.73 -1.70
N PHE A 48 1.94 9.73 -2.56
CA PHE A 48 2.16 9.94 -4.00
C PHE A 48 0.90 10.39 -4.75
N LYS A 49 -0.29 9.99 -4.28
CA LYS A 49 -1.57 10.43 -4.86
C LYS A 49 -1.85 11.89 -4.56
N ASP A 50 -1.46 12.37 -3.38
CA ASP A 50 -1.69 13.75 -2.94
C ASP A 50 -0.68 14.74 -3.56
N LYS A 51 0.50 14.25 -3.97
CA LYS A 51 1.44 15.03 -4.81
C LYS A 51 0.88 15.19 -6.22
N SER A 52 0.76 16.45 -6.67
CA SER A 52 0.10 16.79 -7.93
C SER A 52 0.81 16.15 -9.13
N ALA A 53 0.10 16.02 -10.26
CA ALA A 53 0.68 15.52 -11.50
C ALA A 53 1.85 16.38 -12.05
N GLU A 54 2.07 17.58 -11.52
CA GLU A 54 3.20 18.45 -11.92
C GLU A 54 4.55 17.95 -11.39
N ASP A 55 4.58 17.25 -10.24
CA ASP A 55 5.83 16.71 -9.66
C ASP A 55 6.31 15.44 -10.39
N ALA A 56 5.41 14.73 -11.08
CA ALA A 56 5.76 13.51 -11.81
C ALA A 56 6.62 13.79 -13.05
N LYS A 57 6.64 15.03 -13.55
CA LYS A 57 7.51 15.44 -14.67
C LYS A 57 8.97 15.61 -14.24
N ALA A 58 9.22 15.94 -12.96
CA ALA A 58 10.57 16.10 -12.43
C ALA A 58 11.32 14.77 -12.22
N ILE A 59 10.63 13.63 -12.30
CA ILE A 59 11.23 12.29 -12.09
C ILE A 59 11.78 11.71 -13.41
N TYR A 60 11.42 12.29 -14.57
CA TYR A 60 11.91 11.84 -15.88
C TYR A 60 13.01 12.74 -16.47
N GLU A 61 13.45 13.77 -15.75
CA GLU A 61 14.61 14.62 -16.10
C GLU A 61 15.71 14.46 -15.04
N GLU A 62 16.38 13.31 -15.04
CA GLU A 62 17.80 13.16 -14.65
C GLU A 62 18.41 11.89 -15.26
#